data_AF-A0A3N4IBN3-F1
#
_entry.id   AF-A0A3N4IBN3-F1
#
_cell.length_a   1.000
_cell.length_b   1.000
_cell.length_c   1.000
_cell.angle_alpha   90.00
_cell.angle_beta   90.00
_cell.angle_gamma   90.00
#
_symmetry.space_group_name_H-M   'P 1'
#
loop_
_entity.id
_entity.type
_entity.pdbx_description
1 polymer ?
#
loop_
_entity_poly.entity_id
_entity_poly.type
_entity_poly.pdbx_seq_one_letter_code
_entity_poly.pdbx_strand_id
1 'polypeptide(L)'
;MPQFRKLLSLPVELRLEIYSQCTAFSLLQLSHTCSALHHEINKYPAIIKNTYGYWDPKAYESRSTDSSYERWRRASAHHKRPVEYEAGFAGMAFNLHLVSWLRDEEEYILFLRQARSWRGPEVLPDVEPPLIRPGKPNRRRRIRFLLL
;
A
#
# COMPACT_ATOMS: atom_id res chain seq x y z
N MET A 1 0.51 -3.50 27.97
CA MET A 1 1.05 -2.69 26.84
C MET A 1 0.37 -1.31 26.79
N PRO A 2 0.84 -0.28 27.55
CA PRO A 2 0.18 1.02 27.64
C PRO A 2 0.79 2.14 26.75
N GLN A 3 1.79 1.85 25.91
CA GLN A 3 2.56 2.89 25.23
C GLN A 3 1.81 3.61 24.09
N PHE A 4 0.87 2.93 23.41
CA PHE A 4 0.12 3.51 22.28
C PHE A 4 -0.77 4.71 22.67
N ARG A 5 -1.18 4.80 23.95
CA ARG A 5 -1.93 5.94 24.47
C ARG A 5 -1.14 7.26 24.39
N LYS A 6 0.20 7.18 24.40
CA LYS A 6 1.07 8.36 24.29
C LYS A 6 0.99 9.03 22.92
N LEU A 7 0.76 8.25 21.85
CA LEU A 7 0.63 8.83 20.52
C LEU A 7 -0.66 9.63 20.41
N LEU A 8 -1.80 9.05 20.85
CA LEU A 8 -3.11 9.72 20.80
C LEU A 8 -3.24 10.90 21.79
N SER A 9 -2.37 11.00 22.80
CA SER A 9 -2.32 12.18 23.67
C SER A 9 -1.60 13.38 23.03
N LEU A 10 -0.92 13.19 21.89
CA LEU A 10 -0.31 14.31 21.18
C LEU A 10 -1.38 15.14 20.45
N PRO A 11 -1.21 16.47 20.38
CA PRO A 11 -1.95 17.33 19.47
C PRO A 11 -1.97 16.77 18.03
N VAL A 12 -3.06 17.02 17.31
CA VAL A 12 -3.27 16.45 15.98
C VAL A 12 -2.17 16.88 15.01
N GLU A 13 -1.69 18.11 15.12
CA GLU A 13 -0.64 18.68 14.27
C GLU A 13 0.66 17.88 14.36
N LEU A 14 1.07 17.51 15.58
CA LEU A 14 2.26 16.69 15.80
C LEU A 14 2.09 15.26 15.28
N ARG A 15 0.87 14.71 15.36
CA ARG A 15 0.57 13.40 14.80
C ARG A 15 0.63 13.41 13.27
N LEU A 16 0.08 14.44 12.62
CA LEU A 16 0.15 14.60 11.17
C LEU A 16 1.60 14.78 10.69
N GLU A 17 2.45 15.49 11.44
CA GLU A 17 3.88 15.59 11.15
C GLU A 17 4.55 14.21 11.20
N ILE A 18 4.27 13.40 12.23
CA ILE A 18 4.78 12.02 12.32
C ILE A 18 4.32 11.19 11.11
N TYR A 19 3.04 11.26 10.74
CA TYR A 19 2.51 10.54 9.57
C TYR A 19 3.18 10.96 8.26
N SER A 20 3.58 12.22 8.14
CA SER A 20 4.26 12.73 6.94
C SER A 20 5.63 12.09 6.71
N GLN A 21 6.27 11.62 7.79
CA GLN A 21 7.56 10.94 7.76
C GLN A 21 7.44 9.42 7.55
N CYS A 22 6.21 8.88 7.54
CA CYS A 22 5.94 7.46 7.35
C CYS A 22 5.83 7.09 5.86
N THR A 23 6.16 5.82 5.55
CA THR A 23 5.84 5.24 4.25
C THR A 23 4.33 4.96 4.13
N ALA A 24 3.83 4.83 2.91
CA ALA A 24 2.46 4.42 2.66
C ALA A 24 2.13 3.08 3.38
N PHE A 25 3.05 2.12 3.37
CA PHE A 25 2.83 0.86 4.08
C PHE A 25 2.77 1.05 5.61
N SER A 26 3.65 1.88 6.18
CA SER A 26 3.62 2.19 7.61
C SER A 26 2.30 2.86 8.02
N LEU A 27 1.80 3.80 7.22
CA LEU A 27 0.49 4.42 7.44
C LEU A 27 -0.65 3.39 7.35
N LEU A 28 -0.50 2.37 6.50
CA LEU A 28 -1.52 1.36 6.31
C LEU A 28 -1.60 0.51 7.57
N GLN A 29 -0.43 0.05 8.06
CA GLN A 29 -0.32 -0.66 9.33
C GLN A 29 -0.92 0.16 10.48
N LEU A 30 -0.55 1.45 10.61
CA LEU A 30 -1.11 2.34 11.62
C LEU A 30 -2.63 2.45 11.52
N SER A 31 -3.18 2.57 10.32
CA SER A 31 -4.63 2.62 10.09
C SER A 31 -5.36 1.33 10.49
N HIS A 32 -4.67 0.18 10.51
CA HIS A 32 -5.23 -1.09 10.97
C HIS A 32 -5.04 -1.33 12.47
N THR A 33 -4.17 -0.57 13.15
CA THR A 33 -3.94 -0.75 14.60
C THR A 33 -5.07 -0.24 15.47
N CYS A 34 -5.70 0.89 15.11
CA CYS A 34 -6.85 1.41 15.85
C CYS A 34 -7.77 2.29 14.98
N SER A 35 -9.05 2.31 15.33
CA SER A 35 -10.05 3.09 14.60
C SER A 35 -9.81 4.59 14.66
N ALA A 36 -9.28 5.13 15.77
CA ALA A 36 -8.99 6.56 15.87
C ALA A 36 -7.95 7.02 14.82
N LEU A 37 -6.84 6.27 14.69
CA LEU A 37 -5.82 6.52 13.68
C LEU A 37 -6.37 6.29 12.27
N HIS A 38 -7.20 5.25 12.08
CA HIS A 38 -7.87 5.01 10.80
C HIS A 38 -8.66 6.25 10.33
N HIS A 39 -9.54 6.78 11.18
CA HIS A 39 -10.36 7.95 10.82
C HIS A 39 -9.48 9.18 10.58
N GLU A 40 -8.45 9.37 11.38
CA GLU A 40 -7.54 10.50 11.24
C GLU A 40 -6.74 10.45 9.93
N ILE A 41 -6.11 9.32 9.62
CA ILE A 41 -5.34 9.13 8.38
C ILE A 41 -6.24 9.34 7.16
N ASN A 42 -7.45 8.79 7.17
CA ASN A 42 -8.41 8.94 6.07
C ASN A 42 -9.01 10.36 5.97
N LYS A 43 -9.03 11.13 7.07
CA LYS A 43 -9.47 12.54 7.07
C LYS A 43 -8.49 13.47 6.35
N TYR A 44 -7.20 13.11 6.27
CA TYR A 44 -6.15 13.94 5.64
C TYR A 44 -5.49 13.24 4.44
N PRO A 45 -6.22 13.08 3.31
CA PRO A 45 -5.72 12.34 2.15
C PRO A 45 -4.47 12.94 1.51
N ALA A 46 -4.20 14.24 1.72
CA ALA A 46 -3.00 14.89 1.22
C ALA A 46 -1.71 14.25 1.78
N ILE A 47 -1.74 13.78 3.03
CA ILE A 47 -0.60 13.10 3.65
C ILE A 47 -0.31 11.80 2.90
N ILE A 48 -1.35 10.97 2.76
CA ILE A 48 -1.25 9.68 2.05
C ILE A 48 -0.71 9.90 0.63
N LYS A 49 -1.28 10.87 -0.11
CA LYS A 49 -0.90 11.16 -1.51
C LYS A 49 0.56 11.59 -1.68
N ASN A 50 1.13 12.24 -0.68
CA ASN A 50 2.52 12.71 -0.69
C ASN A 50 3.51 11.72 -0.09
N THR A 51 3.04 10.62 0.51
CA THR A 51 3.92 9.62 1.14
C THR A 51 4.61 8.72 0.13
N TYR A 52 5.83 8.29 0.46
CA TYR A 52 6.57 7.33 -0.35
C TYR A 52 5.83 5.99 -0.42
N GLY A 53 5.71 5.46 -1.64
CA GLY A 53 5.03 4.18 -1.88
C GLY A 53 3.55 4.28 -2.21
N TYR A 54 2.94 5.46 -2.12
CA TYR A 54 1.56 5.66 -2.52
C TYR A 54 1.40 5.55 -4.04
N TRP A 55 0.39 4.80 -4.46
CA TRP A 55 -0.06 4.70 -5.85
C TRP A 55 -1.35 5.48 -6.04
N ASP A 56 -1.33 6.47 -6.93
CA ASP A 56 -2.55 7.09 -7.47
C ASP A 56 -2.90 6.44 -8.82
N PRO A 57 -4.01 5.67 -8.91
CA PRO A 57 -4.49 5.10 -10.18
C PRO A 57 -4.80 6.16 -11.23
N LYS A 58 -5.38 7.31 -10.84
CA LYS A 58 -5.80 8.38 -11.77
C LYS A 58 -4.60 9.13 -12.34
N ALA A 59 -3.58 9.36 -11.52
CA ALA A 59 -2.31 9.93 -11.98
C ALA A 59 -1.58 9.00 -12.96
N TYR A 60 -1.85 7.70 -12.90
CA TYR A 60 -1.28 6.73 -13.83
C TYR A 60 -2.06 6.65 -15.15
N GLU A 61 -3.39 6.63 -15.10
CA GLU A 61 -4.26 6.64 -16.28
C GLU A 61 -3.97 7.83 -17.21
N SER A 62 -3.78 9.02 -16.64
CA SER A 62 -3.42 10.23 -17.41
C SER A 62 -2.00 10.20 -18.01
N ARG A 63 -1.11 9.34 -17.49
CA ARG A 63 0.30 9.26 -17.93
C ARG A 63 0.59 8.05 -18.82
N SER A 64 -0.29 7.05 -18.89
CA SER A 64 0.02 5.79 -19.56
C SER A 64 -0.83 5.53 -20.80
N THR A 65 -0.23 5.64 -21.99
CA THR A 65 -0.49 4.72 -23.12
C THR A 65 0.27 3.39 -22.95
N ASP A 66 0.97 3.24 -21.82
CA ASP A 66 1.92 2.17 -21.54
C ASP A 66 1.20 0.84 -21.27
N SER A 67 1.60 -0.19 -22.05
CA SER A 67 1.17 -1.60 -21.95
C SER A 67 1.12 -2.13 -20.52
N SER A 68 1.91 -1.55 -19.62
CA SER A 68 1.98 -1.90 -18.21
C SER A 68 0.64 -1.72 -17.45
N TYR A 69 -0.16 -0.67 -17.72
CA TYR A 69 -1.48 -0.49 -17.10
C TYR A 69 -2.46 -1.58 -17.53
N GLU A 70 -2.64 -1.76 -18.84
CA GLU A 70 -3.56 -2.78 -19.37
C GLU A 70 -3.15 -4.19 -18.94
N ARG A 71 -1.85 -4.45 -18.77
CA ARG A 71 -1.35 -5.71 -18.24
C ARG A 71 -1.73 -5.90 -16.78
N TRP A 72 -1.61 -4.86 -15.95
CA TRP A 72 -2.07 -4.88 -14.57
C TRP A 72 -3.59 -5.00 -14.49
N ARG A 73 -4.34 -4.17 -15.24
CA ARG A 73 -5.81 -4.21 -15.32
C ARG A 73 -6.33 -5.59 -15.72
N ARG A 74 -5.71 -6.23 -16.72
CA ARG A 74 -6.05 -7.60 -17.14
C ARG A 74 -5.71 -8.64 -16.08
N ALA A 75 -4.52 -8.57 -15.48
CA ALA A 75 -4.13 -9.47 -14.40
C ALA A 75 -5.09 -9.37 -13.18
N SER A 76 -5.51 -8.15 -12.85
CA SER A 76 -6.50 -7.88 -11.79
C SER A 76 -7.92 -8.30 -12.19
N ALA A 77 -8.30 -8.23 -13.46
CA ALA A 77 -9.62 -8.65 -13.94
C ALA A 77 -9.84 -10.18 -13.87
N HIS A 78 -8.76 -10.98 -13.89
CA HIS A 78 -8.84 -12.43 -13.72
C HIS A 78 -9.05 -12.87 -12.26
N HIS A 79 -8.73 -12.01 -11.30
CA HIS A 79 -9.18 -12.19 -9.92
C HIS A 79 -10.66 -11.78 -9.86
N LYS A 80 -11.55 -12.77 -9.74
CA LYS A 80 -13.02 -12.75 -9.90
C LYS A 80 -13.86 -11.79 -9.03
N ARG A 81 -13.31 -10.66 -8.59
CA ARG A 81 -14.10 -9.47 -8.29
C ARG A 81 -13.30 -8.27 -8.77
N PRO A 82 -13.67 -7.64 -9.91
CA PRO A 82 -13.47 -6.21 -9.98
C PRO A 82 -14.10 -5.70 -8.69
N VAL A 83 -13.30 -5.19 -7.75
CA VAL A 83 -13.86 -4.26 -6.80
C VAL A 83 -14.27 -3.11 -7.70
N GLU A 84 -15.52 -3.16 -8.17
CA GLU A 84 -16.18 -2.00 -8.70
C GLU A 84 -16.08 -1.01 -7.55
N TYR A 85 -15.05 -0.18 -7.61
CA TYR A 85 -15.01 1.08 -6.89
C TYR A 85 -16.11 1.89 -7.59
N GLU A 86 -17.36 1.53 -7.33
CA GLU A 86 -18.51 2.29 -7.78
C GLU A 86 -18.20 3.73 -7.41
N ALA A 87 -18.35 4.62 -8.37
CA ALA A 87 -17.97 6.02 -8.27
C ALA A 87 -18.65 6.77 -7.09
N GLY A 88 -19.50 6.09 -6.30
CA GLY A 88 -20.10 6.54 -5.05
C GLY A 88 -19.33 6.25 -3.75
N PHE A 89 -18.24 5.45 -3.75
CA PHE A 89 -17.36 5.33 -2.56
C PHE A 89 -16.41 6.53 -2.46
N ALA A 90 -16.98 7.71 -2.17
CA ALA A 90 -16.25 8.95 -1.90
C ALA A 90 -15.37 8.92 -0.64
N GLY A 91 -15.23 7.76 0.00
CA GLY A 91 -14.18 7.49 0.98
C GLY A 91 -13.25 6.41 0.42
N MET A 92 -12.21 6.81 -0.32
CA MET A 92 -11.08 5.92 -0.60
C MET A 92 -10.39 5.61 0.72
N ALA A 93 -10.92 4.64 1.45
CA ALA A 93 -10.25 4.10 2.61
C ALA A 93 -8.84 3.70 2.17
N PHE A 94 -7.85 4.11 2.95
CA PHE A 94 -6.48 3.77 2.65
C PHE A 94 -6.32 2.25 2.71
N ASN A 95 -5.98 1.66 1.56
CA ASN A 95 -6.03 0.21 1.33
C ASN A 95 -4.70 -0.28 0.75
N LEU A 96 -4.44 -1.59 0.90
CA LEU A 96 -3.22 -2.27 0.44
C LEU A 96 -2.92 -2.07 -1.05
N HIS A 97 -3.95 -1.97 -1.88
CA HIS A 97 -3.81 -1.74 -3.33
C HIS A 97 -3.21 -0.37 -3.67
N LEU A 98 -3.22 0.57 -2.73
CA LEU A 98 -2.61 1.89 -2.88
C LEU A 98 -1.13 1.91 -2.50
N VAL A 99 -0.57 0.77 -2.07
CA VAL A 99 0.86 0.63 -1.76
C VAL A 99 1.53 -0.04 -2.96
N SER A 100 2.31 0.73 -3.72
CA SER A 100 3.01 0.26 -4.92
C SER A 100 4.52 0.11 -4.76
N TRP A 101 5.11 0.81 -3.79
CA TRP A 101 6.55 0.74 -3.54
C TRP A 101 6.84 0.57 -2.07
N LEU A 102 7.78 -0.33 -1.79
CA LEU A 102 8.34 -0.57 -0.47
C LEU A 102 9.81 -0.16 -0.52
N ARG A 103 10.30 0.34 0.60
CA ARG A 103 11.61 0.99 0.73
C ARG A 103 12.73 -0.03 0.78
N ASP A 104 12.49 -1.14 1.47
CA ASP A 104 13.46 -2.20 1.72
C ASP A 104 12.82 -3.60 1.68
N GLU A 105 13.68 -4.62 1.81
CA GLU A 105 13.29 -6.02 1.77
C GLU A 105 12.48 -6.44 3.00
N GLU A 106 12.76 -5.88 4.17
CA GLU A 106 12.03 -6.19 5.40
C GLU A 106 10.57 -5.72 5.29
N GLU A 107 10.38 -4.50 4.79
CA GLU A 107 9.06 -3.92 4.52
C GLU A 107 8.28 -4.77 3.51
N TYR A 108 8.97 -5.30 2.49
CA TYR A 108 8.40 -6.26 1.54
C TYR A 108 7.96 -7.58 2.18
N ILE A 109 8.78 -8.17 3.03
CA ILE A 109 8.43 -9.40 3.74
C ILE A 109 7.22 -9.16 4.66
N LEU A 110 7.18 -8.04 5.37
CA LEU A 110 6.06 -7.67 6.22
C LEU A 110 4.77 -7.45 5.40
N PHE A 111 4.88 -6.77 4.26
CA PHE A 111 3.76 -6.60 3.33
C PHE A 111 3.19 -7.95 2.88
N LEU A 112 4.05 -8.90 2.49
CA LEU A 112 3.62 -10.24 2.08
C LEU A 112 2.95 -11.00 3.23
N ARG A 113 3.50 -10.92 4.44
CA ARG A 113 2.89 -11.53 5.63
C ARG A 113 1.50 -10.97 5.90
N GLN A 114 1.36 -9.64 5.83
CA GLN A 114 0.08 -8.97 6.02
C GLN A 114 -0.93 -9.37 4.94
N ALA A 115 -0.51 -9.34 3.68
CA ALA A 115 -1.35 -9.72 2.55
C ALA A 115 -1.83 -11.18 2.64
N ARG A 116 -0.96 -12.09 3.10
CA ARG A 116 -1.30 -13.50 3.37
C ARG A 116 -2.32 -13.64 4.48
N SER A 117 -2.15 -12.90 5.59
CA SER A 117 -3.11 -12.92 6.70
C SER A 117 -4.52 -12.52 6.26
N TRP A 118 -4.66 -11.72 5.20
CA TRP A 118 -5.96 -11.26 4.70
C TRP A 118 -6.58 -12.16 3.63
N ARG A 119 -5.79 -12.99 2.93
CA ARG A 119 -6.31 -13.90 1.91
C ARG A 119 -6.81 -15.24 2.45
N GLY A 120 -6.65 -15.50 3.75
CA GLY A 120 -6.99 -16.79 4.35
C GLY A 120 -6.03 -17.91 3.95
N PRO A 121 -6.20 -19.13 4.50
CA PRO A 121 -5.28 -20.25 4.32
C PRO A 121 -5.31 -20.91 2.92
N GLU A 122 -6.08 -20.41 1.94
CA GLU A 122 -6.14 -21.01 0.61
C GLU A 122 -4.93 -20.62 -0.26
N VAL A 123 -3.96 -21.54 -0.29
CA VAL A 123 -3.05 -21.90 -1.38
C VAL A 123 -2.46 -20.71 -2.17
N LEU A 124 -1.32 -20.21 -1.68
CA LEU A 124 -0.33 -19.66 -2.61
C LEU A 124 0.36 -20.84 -3.29
N PRO A 125 0.43 -20.90 -4.64
CA PRO A 125 1.35 -21.82 -5.29
C PRO A 125 2.78 -21.51 -4.80
N ASP A 126 3.63 -22.53 -4.69
CA ASP A 126 5.05 -22.40 -4.37
C ASP A 126 5.73 -21.48 -5.40
N VAL A 127 5.73 -20.19 -5.11
CA VAL A 127 6.45 -19.19 -5.90
C VAL A 127 7.68 -18.84 -5.08
N GLU A 128 8.84 -19.28 -5.57
CA GLU A 128 10.12 -18.90 -5.00
C GLU A 128 10.22 -17.37 -4.89
N PRO A 129 10.71 -16.84 -3.76
CA PRO A 129 10.95 -15.41 -3.62
C PRO A 129 11.92 -14.96 -4.72
N PRO A 130 11.67 -13.81 -5.37
CA PRO A 130 12.53 -13.35 -6.45
C PRO A 130 13.95 -13.19 -5.92
N LEU A 131 14.90 -13.89 -6.55
CA LEU A 131 16.34 -13.79 -6.25
C LEU A 131 16.75 -12.32 -6.23
N ILE A 132 17.05 -11.82 -5.03
CA ILE A 132 17.62 -10.50 -4.81
C ILE A 132 19.04 -10.57 -5.35
N ARG A 133 19.20 -10.18 -6.62
CA ARG A 133 20.53 -10.12 -7.23
C ARG A 133 21.36 -9.08 -6.49
N PRO A 134 22.57 -9.42 -6.01
CA PRO A 134 23.47 -8.46 -5.40
C PRO A 134 23.70 -7.29 -6.35
N GLY A 135 23.63 -6.09 -5.78
CA GLY A 135 23.37 -4.85 -6.49
C GLY A 135 24.35 -4.54 -7.62
N LYS A 136 23.79 -4.18 -8.78
CA LYS A 136 24.38 -3.09 -9.57
C LYS A 136 23.73 -1.79 -9.11
N PRO A 137 24.50 -0.71 -8.89
CA PRO A 137 23.96 0.54 -8.38
C PRO A 137 22.96 1.12 -9.37
N ASN A 138 21.73 1.26 -8.85
CA ASN A 138 20.79 2.32 -9.15
C ASN A 138 20.60 2.70 -10.64
N ARG A 139 19.82 1.89 -11.37
CA ARG A 139 18.83 2.43 -12.32
C ARG A 139 17.56 1.56 -12.27
N ARG A 140 16.52 2.13 -11.66
CA ARG A 140 15.09 1.87 -11.92
C ARG A 140 14.66 0.40 -11.81
N ARG A 141 14.18 -0.02 -10.64
CA ARG A 141 13.40 -1.25 -10.51
C ARG A 141 11.97 -0.92 -10.11
N ARG A 142 11.08 -0.83 -11.12
CA ARG A 142 9.63 -1.00 -10.91
C ARG A 142 9.41 -2.43 -10.44
N ILE A 143 8.84 -2.61 -9.26
CA ILE A 143 8.35 -3.91 -8.79
C ILE A 143 7.26 -4.34 -9.78
N ARG A 144 7.52 -5.39 -10.56
CA ARG A 144 6.50 -6.06 -11.37
C ARG A 144 5.84 -7.09 -10.47
N PHE A 145 4.56 -6.90 -10.19
CA PHE A 145 3.72 -7.95 -9.62
C PHE A 145 3.54 -9.06 -10.68
N LEU A 146 4.00 -10.26 -10.35
CA LEU A 146 3.53 -11.52 -10.93
C LEU A 146 2.81 -12.26 -9.80
N LEU A 147 1.49 -12.16 -9.79
CA LEU A 147 0.60 -13.14 -9.19
C LEU A 147 0.00 -13.90 -10.37
N LEU A 148 0.13 -15.23 -10.37
CA LEU A 148 -0.58 -16.13 -11.27
C LEU A 148 -2.10 -15.93 -11.12
#